data_AF-A4N2F0-F1
#
_entry.id   AF-A4N2F0-F1
#
_cell.length_a   1.000
_cell.length_b   1.000
_cell.length_c   1.000
_cell.angle_alpha   90.00
_cell.angle_beta   90.00
_cell.angle_gamma   90.00
#
_symmetry.space_group_name_H-M   'P 1'
#
loop_
_entity.id
_entity.type
_entity.pdbx_description
1 polymer ?
#
loop_
_entity_poly.entity_id
_entity_poly.type
_entity_poly.pdbx_seq_one_letter_code
_entity_poly.pdbx_strand_id
1 'polypeptide(L)'
;MAKKVQAYVKLQVAAGMANPSPPVGPALGQQGVNIMEFCKAFNARTESLEKGLPIPVVITVYADRSFTFVTKTTPAAVLLKKAAGIKSGSGKPNKDKVGKVTLDQVRQIAETKAADMTGATIETKMKSIAGTARSMGLVVEE
;
A
#
# COMPACT_ATOMS: atom_id res chain seq x y z
N MET A 1 29.62 -2.74 -1.92
CA MET A 1 29.95 -1.47 -1.22
C MET A 1 28.69 -0.63 -1.14
N ALA A 2 28.21 -0.30 0.06
CA ALA A 2 26.93 0.38 0.26
C ALA A 2 27.05 1.88 -0.11
N LYS A 3 26.35 2.30 -1.16
CA LYS A 3 26.24 3.73 -1.51
C LYS A 3 25.68 4.50 -0.30
N LYS A 4 26.26 5.64 0.04
CA LYS A 4 25.79 6.49 1.16
C LYS A 4 24.35 6.94 0.88
N VAL A 5 23.43 6.50 1.73
CA VAL A 5 22.02 6.93 1.69
C VAL A 5 21.94 8.37 2.21
N GLN A 6 21.37 9.24 1.40
CA GLN A 6 21.17 10.66 1.72
C GLN A 6 19.84 10.87 2.46
N ALA A 7 18.76 10.22 1.98
CA ALA A 7 17.43 10.33 2.57
C ALA A 7 16.55 9.13 2.24
N TYR A 8 15.59 8.86 3.13
CA TYR A 8 14.48 7.95 2.87
C TYR A 8 13.19 8.76 2.70
N VAL A 9 12.57 8.67 1.53
CA VAL A 9 11.28 9.30 1.23
C VAL A 9 10.21 8.21 1.21
N LYS A 10 9.21 8.33 2.07
CA LYS A 10 8.05 7.42 2.10
C LYS A 10 6.86 8.14 1.50
N LEU A 11 6.36 7.62 0.37
CA LEU A 11 5.24 8.21 -0.35
C LEU A 11 4.17 7.15 -0.61
N GLN A 12 2.93 7.60 -0.78
CA GLN A 12 1.81 6.75 -1.15
C GLN A 12 1.30 7.21 -2.51
N VAL A 13 1.33 6.31 -3.49
CA VAL A 13 1.03 6.62 -4.90
C VAL A 13 -0.02 5.65 -5.42
N ALA A 14 -1.01 6.15 -6.15
CA ALA A 14 -2.04 5.30 -6.75
C ALA A 14 -1.44 4.42 -7.86
N ALA A 15 -1.68 3.10 -7.79
CA ALA A 15 -1.26 2.11 -8.78
C ALA A 15 -1.74 2.49 -10.19
N GLY A 16 -0.84 2.44 -11.17
CA GLY A 16 -1.16 2.76 -12.57
C GLY A 16 -1.56 4.21 -12.85
N MET A 17 -1.56 5.09 -11.84
CA MET A 17 -1.86 6.52 -11.95
C MET A 17 -0.80 7.35 -11.20
N ALA A 18 0.47 6.99 -11.33
CA ALA A 18 1.54 7.84 -10.82
C ALA A 18 1.63 9.13 -11.65
N ASN A 19 0.94 10.16 -11.17
CA ASN A 19 1.04 11.51 -11.70
C ASN A 19 1.95 12.37 -10.80
N PRO A 20 2.61 13.40 -11.36
CA PRO A 20 3.40 14.39 -10.61
C PRO A 20 2.50 15.33 -9.78
N SER A 21 1.47 14.77 -9.13
CA SER A 21 0.49 15.49 -8.33
C SER A 21 1.17 16.15 -7.12
N PRO A 22 0.60 17.23 -6.55
CA PRO A 22 1.21 18.00 -5.46
C PRO A 22 1.72 17.21 -4.23
N PRO A 23 1.22 16.01 -3.86
CA PRO A 23 1.85 15.25 -2.78
C PRO A 23 3.16 14.55 -3.18
N VAL A 24 3.37 14.21 -4.46
CA VAL A 24 4.53 13.43 -4.93
C VAL A 24 5.62 14.34 -5.51
N GLY A 25 5.20 15.37 -6.27
CA GLY A 25 6.10 16.28 -6.98
C GLY A 25 7.07 17.04 -6.06
N PRO A 26 6.59 17.79 -5.04
CA PRO A 26 7.46 18.53 -4.11
C PRO A 26 8.35 17.61 -3.27
N ALA A 27 7.83 16.47 -2.79
CA ALA A 27 8.57 15.55 -1.94
C ALA A 27 9.75 14.88 -2.66
N LEU A 28 9.57 14.52 -3.94
CA LEU A 28 10.64 13.96 -4.77
C LEU A 28 11.55 15.03 -5.39
N GLY A 29 10.97 16.15 -5.82
CA GLY A 29 11.70 17.26 -6.43
C GLY A 29 12.69 17.91 -5.45
N GLN A 30 12.32 18.06 -4.18
CA GLN A 30 13.23 18.57 -3.13
C GLN A 30 14.47 17.69 -2.93
N GLN A 31 14.37 16.40 -3.24
CA GLN A 31 15.48 15.44 -3.10
C GLN A 31 16.27 15.23 -4.41
N GLY A 32 15.93 15.97 -5.47
CA GLY A 32 16.62 15.88 -6.76
C GLY A 32 16.34 14.59 -7.54
N VAL A 33 15.24 13.90 -7.25
CA VAL A 33 14.83 12.67 -7.93
C VAL A 33 14.08 13.01 -9.23
N ASN A 34 14.34 12.26 -10.30
CA ASN A 34 13.66 12.41 -11.58
C ASN A 34 12.21 11.89 -11.50
N ILE A 35 11.26 12.81 -11.29
CA ILE A 35 9.83 12.50 -11.04
C ILE A 35 9.23 11.68 -12.20
N MET A 36 9.54 12.02 -13.45
CA MET A 36 9.00 11.32 -14.62
C MET A 36 9.51 9.90 -14.74
N GLU A 37 10.78 9.67 -14.43
CA GLU A 37 11.40 8.35 -14.46
C GLU A 37 10.84 7.46 -13.35
N PHE A 38 10.65 8.02 -12.16
CA PHE A 38 9.96 7.35 -11.07
C PHE A 38 8.52 6.98 -11.45
N CYS A 39 7.74 7.91 -12.00
CA CYS A 39 6.35 7.65 -12.41
C CYS A 39 6.27 6.53 -13.47
N LYS A 40 7.17 6.50 -14.47
CA LYS A 40 7.22 5.43 -15.47
C LYS A 40 7.59 4.08 -14.85
N ALA A 41 8.66 4.04 -14.06
CA ALA A 41 9.13 2.81 -13.42
C ALA A 41 8.11 2.26 -12.42
N PHE A 42 7.42 3.15 -11.69
CA PHE A 42 6.35 2.78 -10.79
C PHE A 42 5.12 2.27 -11.54
N ASN A 43 4.68 2.93 -12.61
CA ASN A 43 3.56 2.45 -13.42
C ASN A 43 3.86 1.08 -14.04
N ALA A 44 5.07 0.84 -14.56
CA ALA A 44 5.47 -0.47 -15.09
C ALA A 44 5.46 -1.57 -14.02
N ARG A 45 5.90 -1.28 -12.79
CA ARG A 45 5.84 -2.26 -11.67
C ARG A 45 4.44 -2.46 -11.10
N THR A 46 3.58 -1.45 -11.22
CA THR A 46 2.21 -1.47 -10.69
C THR A 46 1.16 -1.78 -11.74
N GLU A 47 1.56 -2.04 -12.99
CA GLU A 47 0.68 -2.43 -14.09
C GLU A 47 0.01 -3.79 -13.82
N SER A 48 0.72 -4.70 -13.14
CA SER A 48 0.20 -5.99 -12.70
C SER A 48 -0.74 -5.90 -11.48
N LEU A 49 -0.83 -4.74 -10.83
CA LEU A 49 -1.67 -4.51 -9.66
C LEU A 49 -2.92 -3.72 -10.05
N GLU A 50 -4.02 -3.91 -9.34
CA GLU A 50 -5.27 -3.21 -9.66
C GLU A 50 -5.10 -1.69 -9.63
N LYS A 51 -5.44 -1.04 -10.75
CA LYS A 51 -5.32 0.40 -10.96
C LYS A 51 -6.12 1.17 -9.92
N GLY A 52 -5.52 2.21 -9.34
CA GLY A 52 -6.14 3.10 -8.37
C GLY A 52 -5.97 2.73 -6.90
N LEU A 53 -5.39 1.56 -6.57
CA LEU A 53 -5.05 1.24 -5.19
C LEU A 53 -3.82 2.04 -4.74
N PRO A 54 -3.83 2.69 -3.57
CA PRO A 54 -2.71 3.49 -3.14
C PRO A 54 -1.63 2.57 -2.55
N ILE A 55 -0.50 2.51 -3.24
CA ILE A 55 0.66 1.67 -2.97
C ILE A 55 1.70 2.51 -2.23
N PRO A 56 2.11 2.09 -1.01
CA PRO A 56 3.21 2.73 -0.31
C PRO A 56 4.54 2.35 -0.98
N VAL A 57 5.33 3.37 -1.31
CA VAL A 57 6.65 3.24 -1.88
C VAL A 57 7.68 3.85 -0.93
N VAL A 58 8.79 3.13 -0.74
CA VAL A 58 9.95 3.65 -0.02
C VAL A 58 11.03 3.94 -1.05
N ILE A 59 11.42 5.21 -1.14
CA ILE A 59 12.41 5.71 -2.08
C ILE A 59 13.65 6.05 -1.27
N THR A 60 14.75 5.38 -1.61
CA THR A 60 16.07 5.61 -1.03
C THR A 60 16.85 6.46 -2.00
N VAL A 61 17.20 7.67 -1.59
CA VAL A 61 18.01 8.61 -2.39
C VAL A 61 19.47 8.48 -1.93
N TYR A 62 20.38 8.29 -2.89
CA TYR A 62 21.82 8.22 -2.64
C TYR A 62 22.50 9.55 -2.98
N ALA A 63 23.68 9.78 -2.41
CA ALA A 63 24.43 11.02 -2.59
C ALA A 63 24.87 11.33 -4.04
N ASP A 64 24.86 10.33 -4.93
CA ASP A 64 25.15 10.45 -6.36
C ASP A 64 23.91 10.86 -7.18
N ARG A 65 22.82 11.29 -6.51
CA ARG A 65 21.50 11.57 -7.11
C ARG A 65 20.83 10.35 -7.75
N SER A 66 21.39 9.15 -7.56
CA SER A 66 20.68 7.92 -7.91
C SER A 66 19.61 7.62 -6.85
N PHE A 67 18.52 6.99 -7.27
CA PHE A 67 17.45 6.58 -6.38
C PHE A 67 17.13 5.10 -6.59
N THR A 68 16.83 4.40 -5.51
CA THR A 68 16.21 3.08 -5.56
C THR A 68 14.84 3.18 -4.91
N PHE A 69 13.86 2.49 -5.48
CA PHE A 69 12.53 2.47 -4.90
C PHE A 69 12.06 1.03 -4.70
N VAL A 70 11.45 0.80 -3.55
CA VAL A 70 10.82 -0.47 -3.17
C VAL A 70 9.34 -0.20 -3.05
N THR A 71 8.58 -0.75 -3.98
CA THR A 71 7.11 -0.80 -3.92
C THR A 71 6.72 -1.90 -2.95
N LYS A 72 5.89 -1.57 -1.96
CA LYS A 72 5.25 -2.57 -1.10
C LYS A 72 3.86 -2.88 -1.63
N THR A 73 3.28 -4.02 -1.28
CA THR A 73 1.87 -4.29 -1.57
C THR A 73 0.92 -3.25 -0.98
N THR A 74 -0.24 -3.19 -1.61
CA THR A 74 -1.38 -2.38 -1.21
C THR A 74 -1.75 -2.63 0.26
N PRO A 75 -2.08 -1.56 1.02
CA PRO A 75 -2.52 -1.68 2.40
C PRO A 75 -3.75 -2.58 2.48
N ALA A 76 -3.78 -3.46 3.49
CA ALA A 76 -4.92 -4.35 3.72
C ALA A 76 -6.21 -3.54 3.92
N ALA A 77 -6.08 -2.36 4.53
CA ALA A 77 -7.16 -1.40 4.72
C ALA A 77 -7.87 -1.03 3.41
N VAL A 78 -7.17 -0.89 2.29
CA VAL A 78 -7.80 -0.49 1.03
C VAL A 78 -8.50 -1.68 0.38
N LEU A 79 -7.86 -2.85 0.39
CA LEU A 79 -8.46 -4.08 -0.12
C LEU A 79 -9.72 -4.45 0.66
N LEU A 80 -9.68 -4.30 1.98
CA LEU A 80 -10.83 -4.53 2.86
C LEU A 80 -11.94 -3.50 2.62
N LYS A 81 -11.61 -2.22 2.41
CA LYS A 81 -12.61 -1.19 2.03
C LYS A 81 -13.29 -1.52 0.72
N LYS A 82 -12.55 -2.03 -0.27
CA LYS A 82 -13.08 -2.46 -1.56
C LYS A 82 -13.97 -3.71 -1.41
N ALA A 83 -13.52 -4.71 -0.67
CA ALA A 83 -14.28 -5.93 -0.40
C ALA A 83 -15.59 -5.64 0.35
N ALA A 84 -15.56 -4.70 1.29
CA ALA A 84 -16.74 -4.25 2.03
C ALA A 84 -17.58 -3.19 1.29
N GLY A 85 -17.15 -2.72 0.12
CA GLY A 85 -17.85 -1.68 -0.66
C GLY A 85 -17.91 -0.29 -0.02
N ILE A 86 -17.05 0.00 0.97
CA ILE A 86 -17.06 1.26 1.73
C ILE A 86 -15.97 2.23 1.27
N LYS A 87 -16.29 3.53 1.25
CA LYS A 87 -15.32 4.59 0.88
C LYS A 87 -14.51 5.09 2.08
N SER A 88 -15.09 5.08 3.28
CA SER A 88 -14.42 5.51 4.52
C SER A 88 -14.54 4.44 5.60
N GLY A 89 -13.50 4.31 6.42
CA GLY A 89 -13.54 3.41 7.59
C GLY A 89 -14.35 4.04 8.72
N SER A 90 -14.65 3.24 9.75
CA SER A 90 -15.35 3.74 10.92
C SER A 90 -14.48 4.74 11.70
N GLY A 91 -15.06 5.91 12.01
CA GLY A 91 -14.44 6.87 12.93
C GLY A 91 -14.41 6.38 14.39
N LYS A 92 -15.22 5.38 14.74
CA LYS A 92 -15.23 4.69 16.03
C LYS A 92 -15.32 3.17 15.80
N PRO A 93 -14.19 2.50 15.51
CA PRO A 93 -14.15 1.09 15.12
C PRO A 93 -14.89 0.15 16.08
N ASN A 94 -14.92 0.48 17.36
CA ASN A 94 -15.55 -0.33 18.42
C ASN A 94 -17.06 -0.09 18.58
N LYS A 95 -17.61 1.01 18.04
CA LYS A 95 -19.04 1.37 18.19
C LYS A 95 -19.79 1.30 16.86
N ASP A 96 -19.22 1.85 15.80
CA ASP A 96 -19.87 1.95 14.50
C ASP A 96 -19.27 0.92 13.55
N LYS A 97 -20.01 -0.17 13.31
CA LYS A 97 -19.65 -1.19 12.33
C LYS A 97 -20.08 -0.71 10.94
N VAL A 98 -19.11 -0.41 10.09
CA VAL A 98 -19.34 0.25 8.80
C VAL A 98 -19.48 -0.73 7.63
N GLY A 99 -19.23 -2.02 7.83
CA GLY A 99 -19.38 -3.02 6.79
C GLY A 99 -19.03 -4.42 7.27
N LYS A 100 -19.21 -5.39 6.38
CA LYS A 100 -18.90 -6.79 6.62
C LYS A 100 -17.99 -7.33 5.53
N VAL A 101 -17.11 -8.28 5.89
CA VAL A 101 -16.24 -9.01 4.97
C VAL A 101 -16.31 -10.49 5.31
N THR A 102 -16.30 -11.37 4.31
CA THR A 102 -16.34 -12.82 4.52
C THR A 102 -14.92 -13.39 4.70
N LEU A 103 -14.80 -14.58 5.29
CA LEU A 103 -13.50 -15.25 5.41
C LEU A 103 -12.86 -15.52 4.05
N ASP A 104 -13.65 -15.83 3.03
CA ASP A 104 -13.15 -16.05 1.66
C ASP A 104 -12.50 -14.79 1.09
N GLN A 105 -13.11 -13.62 1.29
CA GLN A 105 -12.51 -12.35 0.88
C GLN A 105 -11.22 -12.07 1.64
N VAL A 106 -11.20 -12.34 2.94
CA VAL A 106 -9.99 -12.20 3.77
C VAL A 106 -8.88 -13.13 3.28
N ARG A 107 -9.22 -14.35 2.88
CA ARG A 107 -8.29 -15.34 2.35
C ARG A 107 -7.70 -14.91 1.01
N GLN A 108 -8.53 -14.48 0.06
CA GLN A 108 -8.06 -13.97 -1.23
C GLN A 108 -7.15 -12.74 -1.06
N ILE A 109 -7.50 -11.84 -0.14
CA ILE A 109 -6.68 -10.68 0.20
C ILE A 109 -5.34 -11.12 0.83
N ALA A 110 -5.36 -12.11 1.72
CA ALA A 110 -4.17 -12.63 2.37
C ALA A 110 -3.22 -13.34 1.38
N GLU A 111 -3.76 -14.08 0.41
CA GLU A 111 -3.00 -14.74 -0.67
C GLU A 111 -2.38 -13.72 -1.62
N THR A 112 -3.16 -12.73 -2.07
CA THR A 112 -2.67 -11.63 -2.92
C THR A 112 -1.56 -10.84 -2.22
N LYS A 113 -1.69 -10.65 -0.91
CA LYS A 113 -0.71 -9.93 -0.08
C LYS A 113 0.40 -10.84 0.47
N ALA A 114 0.38 -12.14 0.16
CA ALA A 114 1.25 -13.10 0.83
C ALA A 114 2.75 -12.82 0.62
N ALA A 115 3.13 -12.24 -0.52
CA ALA A 115 4.53 -11.95 -0.86
C ALA A 115 5.17 -10.88 0.05
N ASP A 116 4.38 -9.96 0.60
CA ASP A 116 4.86 -8.80 1.38
C ASP A 116 4.43 -8.83 2.84
N MET A 117 3.68 -9.85 3.25
CA MET A 117 3.20 -9.96 4.62
C MET A 117 4.06 -10.89 5.46
N THR A 118 4.46 -10.39 6.62
CA THR A 118 5.16 -11.15 7.63
C THR A 118 4.21 -12.17 8.25
N GLY A 119 4.38 -13.45 7.89
CA GLY A 119 3.61 -14.55 8.44
C GLY A 119 4.08 -15.86 7.84
N ALA A 120 4.42 -16.83 8.69
CA ALA A 120 4.90 -18.14 8.25
C ALA A 120 3.81 -18.96 7.55
N THR A 121 2.54 -18.76 7.95
CA THR A 121 1.38 -19.50 7.43
C THR A 121 0.28 -18.57 6.93
N ILE A 122 -0.53 -19.06 5.98
CA ILE A 122 -1.69 -18.35 5.43
C ILE A 122 -2.69 -17.99 6.54
N GLU A 123 -2.86 -18.84 7.56
CA GLU A 123 -3.75 -18.55 8.69
C GLU A 123 -3.29 -17.36 9.53
N THR A 124 -1.99 -17.27 9.82
CA THR A 124 -1.43 -16.10 10.52
C THR A 124 -1.66 -14.85 9.69
N LYS A 125 -1.53 -14.99 8.37
CA LYS A 125 -1.80 -13.91 7.43
C LYS A 125 -3.26 -13.47 7.46
N MET A 126 -4.21 -14.40 7.40
CA MET A 126 -5.64 -14.11 7.55
C MET A 126 -5.95 -13.41 8.88
N LYS A 127 -5.34 -13.84 10.00
CA LYS A 127 -5.52 -13.19 11.31
C LYS A 127 -5.04 -11.74 11.31
N SER A 128 -3.93 -11.42 10.65
CA SER A 128 -3.45 -10.03 10.52
C SER A 128 -4.42 -9.17 9.70
N ILE A 129 -4.99 -9.71 8.63
CA ILE A 129 -6.00 -9.02 7.82
C ILE A 129 -7.30 -8.83 8.61
N ALA A 130 -7.76 -9.86 9.33
CA ALA A 130 -8.93 -9.79 10.20
C ALA A 130 -8.75 -8.77 11.34
N GLY A 131 -7.55 -8.67 11.92
CA GLY A 131 -7.21 -7.62 12.89
C GLY A 131 -7.33 -6.23 12.30
N THR A 132 -6.84 -6.04 11.06
CA THR A 132 -6.98 -4.78 10.34
C THR A 132 -8.45 -4.45 10.04
N ALA A 133 -9.26 -5.45 9.67
CA ALA A 133 -10.70 -5.29 9.45
C ALA A 133 -11.40 -4.79 10.72
N ARG A 134 -11.12 -5.41 11.88
CA ARG A 134 -11.65 -4.98 13.18
C ARG A 134 -11.25 -3.55 13.53
N SER A 135 -9.99 -3.17 13.32
CA SER A 135 -9.51 -1.80 13.56
C SER A 135 -10.15 -0.75 12.64
N MET A 136 -10.79 -1.16 11.54
CA MET A 136 -11.56 -0.26 10.67
C MET A 136 -13.07 -0.27 10.95
N GLY A 137 -13.54 -1.08 11.90
CA GLY A 137 -14.96 -1.27 12.17
C GLY A 137 -15.65 -2.19 11.14
N LEU A 138 -14.91 -3.09 10.50
CA LEU A 138 -15.49 -4.15 9.67
C LEU A 138 -15.74 -5.40 10.52
N VAL A 139 -16.91 -6.01 10.33
CA VAL A 139 -17.21 -7.33 10.90
C VAL A 139 -16.71 -8.39 9.95
N VAL A 140 -15.85 -9.27 10.44
CA VAL A 140 -15.49 -10.49 9.72
C VAL A 140 -16.57 -11.53 10.08
N GLU A 141 -17.44 -11.84 9.13
CA GLU A 141 -18.36 -12.97 9.23
C GLU A 141 -17.71 -14.18 8.53
N GLU A 142 -18.09 -15.38 8.96
CA GLU A 142 -17.64 -16.62 8.33
C GLU A 142 -18.02 -16.66 6.86
#